data_AF-A0A660RN10-F1
#
_entry.id   AF-A0A660RN10-F1
#
_cell.length_a   1.000
_cell.length_b   1.000
_cell.length_c   1.000
_cell.angle_alpha   90.00
_cell.angle_beta   90.00
_cell.angle_gamma   90.00
#
_symmetry.space_group_name_H-M   'P 1'
#
loop_
_entity.id
_entity.type
_entity.pdbx_description
1 polymer ?
#
loop_
_entity_poly.entity_id
_entity_poly.type
_entity_poly.pdbx_seq_one_letter_code
_entity_poly.pdbx_strand_id
1 'polypeptide(L)'
;GQYLIRGKGAMMIMGDWTNGWFMSVKFKDYGWAPSPDTEGIFDVLSDSFALPKGCKHQANVMAWLKILGSKEGQHDFNKAKGSIPARMDVDISDYNEYLKSAARDWKKDAIVPSVIHGAAASEGWATEYKDAINLFISRPNVSYTQKVLERAAAEYLGS
;
A
#
# COMPACT_ATOMS: atom_id res chain seq x y z
N GLY A 1 -0.26 12.86 8.44
CA GLY A 1 1.00 13.51 8.05
C GLY A 1 1.11 14.92 8.63
N GLN A 2 0.32 15.88 8.12
CA GLN A 2 0.39 17.29 8.53
C GLN A 2 0.23 17.53 10.04
N TYR A 3 -0.62 16.74 10.72
CA TYR A 3 -0.77 16.84 12.17
C TYR A 3 0.51 16.46 12.93
N LEU A 4 1.27 15.46 12.46
CA LEU A 4 2.56 15.08 13.05
C LEU A 4 3.58 16.21 12.90
N ILE A 5 3.72 16.74 11.67
CA ILE A 5 4.65 17.85 11.37
C ILE A 5 4.35 19.09 12.22
N ARG A 6 3.08 19.35 12.51
CA ARG A 6 2.63 20.49 13.32
C ARG A 6 2.60 20.21 14.83
N GLY A 7 3.05 19.04 15.30
CA GLY A 7 2.99 18.64 16.71
C GLY A 7 1.57 18.50 17.27
N LYS A 8 0.58 18.25 16.41
CA LYS A 8 -0.85 18.12 16.77
C LYS A 8 -1.35 16.66 16.80
N GLY A 9 -0.52 15.71 16.41
CA GLY A 9 -0.81 14.29 16.49
C GLY A 9 0.43 13.55 17.00
N ALA A 10 0.22 12.42 17.66
CA ALA A 10 1.31 11.56 18.14
C ALA A 10 1.59 10.39 17.18
N MET A 11 0.53 9.83 16.57
CA MET A 11 0.62 8.66 15.68
C MET A 11 -0.36 8.79 14.51
N MET A 12 -0.10 8.05 13.43
CA MET A 12 -1.05 7.84 12.33
C MET A 12 -0.89 6.42 11.79
N ILE A 13 -1.98 5.79 11.35
CA ILE A 13 -1.96 4.53 10.59
C ILE A 13 -2.14 4.89 9.12
N MET A 14 -1.16 4.55 8.28
CA MET A 14 -1.13 4.88 6.85
C MET A 14 -0.09 4.03 6.12
N GLY A 15 -0.19 3.93 4.81
CA GLY A 15 0.82 3.26 3.99
C GLY A 15 2.16 3.99 3.93
N ASP A 16 3.14 3.25 3.40
CA ASP A 16 4.57 3.58 3.34
C ASP A 16 4.90 4.83 2.53
N TRP A 17 4.02 5.24 1.61
CA TRP A 17 4.11 6.52 0.89
C TRP A 17 4.23 7.72 1.83
N THR A 18 3.84 7.58 3.09
CA THR A 18 4.06 8.58 4.14
C THR A 18 5.56 8.84 4.38
N ASN A 19 6.42 7.81 4.35
CA ASN A 19 7.87 7.95 4.46
C ASN A 19 8.43 8.78 3.29
N GLY A 20 8.03 8.46 2.06
CA GLY A 20 8.43 9.26 0.88
C GLY A 20 7.96 10.71 0.97
N TRP A 21 6.74 10.93 1.48
CA TRP A 21 6.24 12.28 1.73
C TRP A 21 7.07 13.03 2.78
N PHE A 22 7.39 12.41 3.93
CA PHE A 22 8.26 13.02 4.94
C PHE A 22 9.64 13.36 4.41
N MET A 23 10.23 12.50 3.58
CA MET A 23 11.49 12.79 2.89
C MET A 23 11.38 14.04 2.01
N SER A 24 10.30 14.18 1.22
CA SER A 24 10.10 15.32 0.32
C SER A 24 9.97 16.67 1.04
N VAL A 25 9.40 16.66 2.25
CA VAL A 25 9.27 17.86 3.09
C VAL A 25 10.39 17.98 4.14
N LYS A 26 11.41 17.12 4.06
CA LYS A 26 12.57 17.06 4.96
C LYS A 26 12.21 16.92 6.45
N PHE A 27 11.06 16.31 6.76
CA PHE A 27 10.66 16.02 8.13
C PHE A 27 11.41 14.78 8.63
N LYS A 28 12.06 14.87 9.78
CA LYS A 28 12.91 13.80 10.34
C LYS A 28 12.48 13.30 11.72
N ASP A 29 11.54 13.97 12.35
CA ASP A 29 11.09 13.66 13.71
C ASP A 29 9.92 12.65 13.68
N TYR A 30 10.23 11.43 13.22
CA TYR A 30 9.25 10.33 13.16
C TYR A 30 9.91 8.97 13.36
N GLY A 31 9.10 8.02 13.82
CA GLY A 31 9.40 6.59 13.82
C GLY A 31 8.30 5.82 13.11
N TRP A 32 8.42 4.49 13.12
CA TRP A 32 7.43 3.58 12.57
C TRP A 32 7.36 2.31 13.42
N ALA A 33 6.21 1.66 13.38
CA ALA A 33 5.95 0.35 13.96
C ALA A 33 4.81 -0.29 13.15
N PRO A 34 4.63 -1.63 13.23
CA PRO A 34 3.40 -2.27 12.78
C PRO A 34 2.17 -1.62 13.42
N SER A 35 1.02 -1.74 12.77
CA SER A 35 -0.23 -1.32 13.40
C SER A 35 -0.49 -2.17 14.66
N PRO A 36 -1.23 -1.67 15.66
CA PRO A 36 -1.53 -2.44 16.86
C PRO A 36 -2.10 -3.82 16.51
N ASP A 37 -1.59 -4.86 17.16
CA ASP A 37 -1.98 -6.27 16.99
C ASP A 37 -1.73 -6.84 15.58
N THR A 38 -0.83 -6.25 14.78
CA THR A 38 -0.47 -6.74 13.44
C THR A 38 1.00 -7.15 13.29
N GLU A 39 1.70 -7.44 14.39
CA GLU A 39 3.09 -7.91 14.33
C GLU A 39 3.19 -9.23 13.54
N GLY A 40 4.15 -9.32 12.62
CA GLY A 40 4.35 -10.48 11.75
C GLY A 40 3.38 -10.54 10.56
N ILE A 41 2.59 -9.50 10.31
CA ILE A 41 1.71 -9.37 9.14
C ILE A 41 2.16 -8.18 8.30
N PHE A 42 2.41 -8.45 7.02
CA PHE A 42 2.72 -7.42 6.04
C PHE A 42 1.52 -7.24 5.10
N ASP A 43 0.69 -6.22 5.34
CA ASP A 43 -0.41 -5.84 4.46
C ASP A 43 0.12 -5.16 3.19
N VAL A 44 0.05 -5.86 2.06
CA VAL A 44 0.71 -5.45 0.81
C VAL A 44 -0.28 -4.95 -0.25
N LEU A 45 0.22 -4.02 -1.04
CA LEU A 45 -0.28 -3.68 -2.37
C LEU A 45 0.90 -3.52 -3.33
N SER A 46 0.63 -3.58 -4.64
CA SER A 46 1.65 -3.36 -5.66
C SER A 46 1.12 -2.41 -6.74
N ASP A 47 1.72 -1.22 -6.85
CA ASP A 47 1.46 -0.30 -7.96
C ASP A 47 1.93 -0.96 -9.27
N SER A 48 0.98 -1.29 -10.14
CA SER A 48 1.24 -2.06 -11.36
C SER A 48 0.80 -1.28 -12.60
N PHE A 49 1.61 -1.36 -13.65
CA PHE A 49 1.34 -0.73 -14.94
C PHE A 49 1.20 -1.79 -16.03
N ALA A 50 0.17 -1.66 -16.86
CA ALA A 50 -0.13 -2.61 -17.93
C ALA A 50 -0.02 -1.97 -19.31
N LEU A 51 0.10 -2.81 -20.35
CA LEU A 51 -0.09 -2.40 -21.74
C LEU A 51 -1.57 -2.55 -22.12
N PRO A 52 -2.33 -1.46 -22.32
CA PRO A 52 -3.72 -1.56 -22.72
C PRO A 52 -3.84 -2.09 -24.15
N LYS A 53 -4.79 -2.99 -24.38
CA LYS A 53 -5.10 -3.52 -25.71
C LYS A 53 -5.50 -2.37 -26.64
N GLY A 54 -4.89 -2.29 -27.83
CA GLY A 54 -5.22 -1.29 -28.84
C GLY A 54 -4.63 0.11 -28.59
N CYS A 55 -3.66 0.27 -27.68
CA CYS A 55 -3.05 1.58 -27.47
C CYS A 55 -2.28 2.07 -28.72
N LYS A 56 -2.39 3.37 -29.03
CA LYS A 56 -1.81 3.98 -30.25
C LYS A 56 -0.28 3.90 -30.32
N HIS A 57 0.39 3.91 -29.17
CA HIS A 57 1.85 3.98 -29.07
C HIS A 57 2.43 2.77 -28.32
N GLN A 58 2.03 1.56 -28.73
CA GLN A 58 2.41 0.32 -28.07
C GLN A 58 3.92 0.14 -27.87
N ALA A 59 4.75 0.52 -28.84
CA ALA A 59 6.20 0.44 -28.71
C ALA A 59 6.74 1.33 -27.57
N ASN A 60 6.21 2.55 -27.41
CA ASN A 60 6.61 3.48 -26.35
C ASN A 60 6.14 2.97 -24.98
N VAL A 61 4.91 2.45 -24.89
CA VAL A 61 4.41 1.85 -23.65
C VAL A 61 5.26 0.66 -23.24
N MET A 62 5.61 -0.22 -24.18
CA MET A 62 6.51 -1.35 -23.90
C MET A 62 7.90 -0.91 -23.45
N ALA A 63 8.47 0.14 -24.07
CA ALA A 63 9.75 0.69 -23.64
C ALA A 63 9.67 1.25 -22.20
N TRP A 64 8.58 1.95 -21.87
CA TRP A 64 8.33 2.45 -20.52
C TRP A 64 8.18 1.33 -19.49
N LEU A 65 7.39 0.30 -19.80
CA LEU A 65 7.21 -0.86 -18.91
C LEU A 65 8.53 -1.60 -18.66
N LYS A 66 9.43 -1.68 -19.66
CA LYS A 66 10.78 -2.23 -19.48
C LYS A 66 11.62 -1.42 -18.50
N ILE A 67 11.51 -0.09 -18.52
CA ILE A 67 12.18 0.78 -17.55
C ILE A 67 11.62 0.51 -16.15
N LEU A 68 10.30 0.53 -15.98
CA LEU A 68 9.63 0.27 -14.69
C LEU A 68 9.95 -1.12 -14.11
N GLY A 69 10.11 -2.14 -14.95
CA GLY A 69 10.48 -3.50 -14.53
C GLY A 69 11.99 -3.75 -14.38
N SER A 70 12.82 -2.77 -14.68
CA SER A 70 14.28 -2.89 -14.60
C SER A 70 14.80 -2.73 -13.17
N LYS A 71 16.02 -3.22 -12.89
CA LYS A 71 16.67 -3.03 -11.59
C LYS A 71 16.88 -1.55 -11.29
N GLU A 72 17.43 -0.81 -12.24
CA GLU A 72 17.73 0.62 -12.12
C GLU A 72 16.45 1.45 -11.96
N GLY A 73 15.44 1.18 -12.79
CA GLY A 73 14.16 1.88 -12.70
C GLY A 73 13.47 1.67 -11.36
N GLN A 74 13.45 0.43 -10.84
CA GLN A 74 12.91 0.18 -9.50
C GLN A 74 13.80 0.78 -8.41
N HIS A 75 15.12 0.67 -8.50
CA HIS A 75 16.04 1.27 -7.54
C HIS A 75 15.75 2.75 -7.31
N ASP A 76 15.72 3.54 -8.38
CA ASP A 76 15.58 5.00 -8.27
C ASP A 76 14.16 5.42 -7.91
N PHE A 77 13.16 4.76 -8.52
CA PHE A 77 11.75 5.06 -8.25
C PHE A 77 11.38 4.76 -6.79
N ASN A 78 11.67 3.55 -6.32
CA ASN A 78 11.28 3.09 -4.98
C ASN A 78 11.97 3.91 -3.89
N LYS A 79 13.26 4.24 -4.07
CA LYS A 79 14.02 5.12 -3.17
C LYS A 79 13.38 6.50 -3.02
N ALA A 80 12.92 7.09 -4.13
CA ALA A 80 12.29 8.41 -4.12
C ALA A 80 10.84 8.36 -3.61
N LYS A 81 10.07 7.33 -4.00
CA LYS A 81 8.66 7.15 -3.64
C LYS A 81 8.47 6.79 -2.18
N GLY A 82 9.45 6.13 -1.56
CA GLY A 82 9.36 5.62 -0.20
C GLY A 82 8.67 4.26 -0.12
N SER A 83 8.82 3.41 -1.13
CA SER A 83 8.39 2.00 -1.13
C SER A 83 9.56 1.07 -1.41
N ILE A 84 9.38 -0.25 -1.25
CA ILE A 84 10.42 -1.24 -1.59
C ILE A 84 10.25 -1.76 -3.04
N PRO A 85 11.34 -2.15 -3.73
CA PRO A 85 11.26 -2.76 -5.06
C PRO A 85 10.47 -4.07 -5.04
N ALA A 86 9.68 -4.30 -6.10
CA ALA A 86 9.06 -5.61 -6.33
C ALA A 86 10.10 -6.68 -6.70
N ARG A 87 11.23 -6.27 -7.28
CA ARG A 87 12.38 -7.13 -7.56
C ARG A 87 13.20 -7.37 -6.29
N MET A 88 13.52 -8.64 -6.03
CA MET A 88 14.32 -9.05 -4.88
C MET A 88 15.84 -8.89 -5.08
N ASP A 89 16.27 -8.51 -6.29
CA ASP A 89 17.67 -8.43 -6.72
C ASP A 89 18.18 -7.01 -6.98
N VAL A 90 17.46 -6.02 -6.44
CA VAL A 90 17.84 -4.61 -6.38
C VAL A 90 18.65 -4.37 -5.11
N ASP A 91 19.81 -3.73 -5.22
CA ASP A 91 20.57 -3.31 -4.06
C ASP A 91 19.86 -2.15 -3.36
N ILE A 92 19.59 -2.27 -2.06
CA ILE A 92 18.93 -1.23 -1.26
C ILE A 92 19.86 -0.68 -0.17
N SER A 93 21.17 -0.90 -0.30
CA SER A 93 22.18 -0.49 0.67
C SER A 93 22.16 1.02 0.94
N ASP A 94 21.82 1.82 -0.06
CA ASP A 94 21.74 3.28 -0.01
C ASP A 94 20.34 3.84 0.31
N TYR A 95 19.36 2.96 0.59
CA TYR A 95 18.02 3.34 1.01
C TYR A 95 18.03 3.84 2.47
N ASN A 96 16.97 4.56 2.85
CA ASN A 96 16.80 4.97 4.23
C ASN A 96 16.45 3.76 5.15
N GLU A 97 16.57 3.97 6.46
CA GLU A 97 16.37 2.90 7.45
C GLU A 97 14.93 2.34 7.46
N TYR A 98 13.95 3.17 7.13
CA TYR A 98 12.56 2.73 7.00
C TYR A 98 12.42 1.67 5.89
N LEU A 99 12.92 1.95 4.69
CA LEU A 99 12.80 1.03 3.56
C LEU A 99 13.60 -0.25 3.77
N LYS A 100 14.77 -0.15 4.42
CA LYS A 100 15.54 -1.33 4.84
C LYS A 100 14.76 -2.17 5.86
N SER A 101 14.01 -1.55 6.76
CA SER A 101 13.09 -2.25 7.67
C SER A 101 11.99 -2.97 6.91
N ALA A 102 11.26 -2.25 6.06
CA ALA A 102 10.18 -2.82 5.26
C ALA A 102 10.66 -3.99 4.38
N ALA A 103 11.86 -3.91 3.81
CA ALA A 103 12.44 -4.99 3.00
C ALA A 103 12.84 -6.23 3.83
N ARG A 104 13.15 -6.08 5.12
CA ARG A 104 13.35 -7.21 6.03
C ARG A 104 12.01 -7.83 6.43
N ASP A 105 11.03 -7.00 6.78
CA ASP A 105 9.71 -7.44 7.19
C ASP A 105 9.01 -8.20 6.04
N TRP A 106 9.09 -7.69 4.80
CA TRP A 106 8.62 -8.38 3.59
C TRP A 106 9.18 -9.80 3.41
N LYS A 107 10.41 -10.07 3.84
CA LYS A 107 11.04 -11.39 3.70
C LYS A 107 10.64 -12.38 4.80
N LYS A 108 10.12 -11.89 5.92
CA LYS A 108 9.90 -12.66 7.15
C LYS A 108 8.42 -12.85 7.45
N ASP A 109 7.63 -11.81 7.23
CA ASP A 109 6.27 -11.71 7.73
C ASP A 109 5.26 -12.37 6.79
N ALA A 110 4.08 -12.67 7.32
CA ALA A 110 2.98 -13.20 6.52
C ALA A 110 2.44 -12.11 5.60
N ILE A 111 2.52 -12.35 4.29
CA ILE A 111 2.02 -11.42 3.28
C ILE A 111 0.51 -11.58 3.15
N VAL A 112 -0.24 -10.51 3.44
CA VAL A 112 -1.69 -10.46 3.22
C VAL A 112 -2.01 -9.36 2.21
N PRO A 113 -2.93 -9.61 1.26
CA PRO A 113 -3.27 -8.59 0.28
C PRO A 113 -4.20 -7.55 0.91
N SER A 114 -3.96 -6.28 0.61
CA SER A 114 -4.78 -5.19 1.12
C SER A 114 -6.11 -5.05 0.38
N VAL A 115 -7.21 -5.00 1.13
CA VAL A 115 -8.55 -4.72 0.60
C VAL A 115 -8.66 -3.28 0.12
N ILE A 116 -8.24 -2.33 0.98
CA ILE A 116 -8.44 -0.90 0.74
C ILE A 116 -7.69 -0.44 -0.52
N HIS A 117 -6.56 -1.09 -0.81
CA HIS A 117 -5.67 -0.76 -1.90
C HIS A 117 -5.76 -1.74 -3.09
N GLY A 118 -6.84 -2.52 -3.16
CA GLY A 118 -7.21 -3.28 -4.37
C GLY A 118 -6.41 -4.56 -4.63
N ALA A 119 -5.60 -5.03 -3.68
CA ALA A 119 -4.85 -6.27 -3.85
C ALA A 119 -5.69 -7.52 -3.53
N ALA A 120 -6.65 -7.40 -2.60
CA ALA A 120 -7.37 -8.57 -2.07
C ALA A 120 -8.69 -8.88 -2.78
N ALA A 121 -9.30 -7.89 -3.42
CA ALA A 121 -10.70 -7.98 -3.83
C ALA A 121 -11.00 -7.15 -5.09
N SER A 122 -12.10 -7.51 -5.75
CA SER A 122 -12.65 -6.72 -6.87
C SER A 122 -13.03 -5.32 -6.41
N GLU A 123 -13.04 -4.36 -7.36
CA GLU A 123 -13.37 -2.96 -7.07
C GLU A 123 -14.77 -2.81 -6.47
N GLY A 124 -15.76 -3.57 -6.97
CA GLY A 124 -17.12 -3.56 -6.44
C GLY A 124 -17.17 -3.99 -4.97
N TRP A 125 -16.56 -5.13 -4.65
CA TRP A 125 -16.51 -5.60 -3.26
C TRP A 125 -15.75 -4.63 -2.34
N ALA A 126 -14.60 -4.13 -2.79
CA ALA A 126 -13.79 -3.20 -2.01
C ALA A 126 -14.54 -1.88 -1.75
N THR A 127 -15.42 -1.44 -2.66
CA THR A 127 -16.27 -0.27 -2.48
C THR A 127 -17.30 -0.51 -1.38
N GLU A 128 -18.03 -1.62 -1.44
CA GLU A 128 -19.02 -1.96 -0.40
C GLU A 128 -18.37 -2.17 0.98
N TYR A 129 -17.20 -2.80 1.01
CA TYR A 129 -16.39 -2.93 2.21
C TYR A 129 -16.06 -1.55 2.80
N LYS A 130 -15.53 -0.63 1.99
CA LYS A 130 -15.18 0.74 2.43
C LYS A 130 -16.39 1.48 2.97
N ASP A 131 -17.53 1.39 2.30
CA ASP A 131 -18.77 2.05 2.73
C ASP A 131 -19.27 1.50 4.07
N ALA A 132 -19.23 0.18 4.27
CA ALA A 132 -19.60 -0.46 5.53
C ALA A 132 -18.71 0.01 6.69
N ILE A 133 -17.39 0.09 6.48
CA ILE A 133 -16.44 0.58 7.49
C ILE A 133 -16.63 2.08 7.77
N ASN A 134 -16.80 2.90 6.74
CA ASN A 134 -17.04 4.34 6.89
C ASN A 134 -18.33 4.61 7.69
N LEU A 135 -19.39 3.86 7.39
CA LEU A 135 -20.64 3.97 8.13
C LEU A 135 -20.45 3.54 9.59
N PHE A 136 -19.73 2.44 9.85
CA PHE A 136 -19.42 1.99 11.20
C PHE A 136 -18.68 3.06 12.02
N ILE A 137 -17.68 3.71 11.42
CA ILE A 137 -16.92 4.80 12.07
C ILE A 137 -17.85 5.95 12.48
N SER A 138 -18.81 6.31 11.63
CA SER A 138 -19.77 7.38 11.94
C SER A 138 -20.91 6.95 12.88
N ARG A 139 -21.26 5.66 12.87
CA ARG A 139 -22.40 5.06 13.58
C ARG A 139 -22.03 3.61 13.97
N PRO A 140 -21.46 3.39 15.16
CA PRO A 140 -20.86 2.11 15.53
C PRO A 140 -21.91 1.04 15.85
N ASN A 141 -22.49 0.45 14.81
CA ASN A 141 -23.44 -0.65 14.90
C ASN A 141 -22.82 -1.95 14.37
N VAL A 142 -22.27 -2.75 15.29
CA VAL A 142 -21.55 -3.99 14.97
C VAL A 142 -22.43 -4.97 14.19
N SER A 143 -23.65 -5.24 14.64
CA SER A 143 -24.54 -6.22 14.00
C SER A 143 -24.91 -5.81 12.58
N TYR A 144 -25.15 -4.52 12.35
CA TYR A 144 -25.44 -4.01 11.01
C TYR A 144 -24.20 -4.12 10.11
N THR A 145 -23.02 -3.72 10.59
CA THR A 145 -21.78 -3.80 9.81
C THR A 145 -21.44 -5.24 9.43
N GLN A 146 -21.57 -6.20 10.35
CA GLN A 146 -21.38 -7.61 10.05
C GLN A 146 -22.31 -8.09 8.94
N LYS A 147 -23.61 -7.79 9.02
CA LYS A 147 -24.60 -8.16 7.99
C LYS A 147 -24.26 -7.58 6.61
N VAL A 148 -23.83 -6.32 6.56
CA VAL A 148 -23.43 -5.69 5.29
C VAL A 148 -22.19 -6.36 4.70
N LEU A 149 -21.18 -6.66 5.54
CA LEU A 149 -19.96 -7.33 5.10
C LEU A 149 -20.23 -8.78 4.64
N GLU A 150 -21.08 -9.52 5.34
CA GLU A 150 -21.51 -10.87 4.95
C GLU A 150 -22.24 -10.86 3.61
N ARG A 151 -23.14 -9.89 3.40
CA ARG A 151 -23.84 -9.71 2.13
C ARG A 151 -22.87 -9.42 0.99
N ALA A 152 -21.95 -8.47 1.19
CA ALA A 152 -20.94 -8.14 0.18
C ALA A 152 -20.08 -9.38 -0.13
N ALA A 153 -19.66 -10.14 0.87
CA ALA A 153 -18.94 -11.39 0.66
C ALA A 153 -19.75 -12.40 -0.19
N ALA A 154 -21.02 -12.63 0.14
CA ALA A 154 -21.88 -13.54 -0.61
C ALA A 154 -22.08 -13.12 -2.08
N GLU A 155 -22.24 -11.82 -2.33
CA GLU A 155 -22.48 -11.26 -3.67
C GLU A 155 -21.26 -11.43 -4.61
N TYR A 156 -20.04 -11.24 -4.10
CA TYR A 156 -18.83 -11.24 -4.95
C TYR A 156 -17.99 -12.50 -4.87
N LEU A 157 -18.12 -13.33 -3.82
CA LEU A 157 -17.40 -14.59 -3.73
C LEU A 157 -18.13 -15.76 -4.40
N GLY A 158 -19.42 -15.58 -4.73
CA GLY A 158 -20.25 -16.60 -5.37
C GLY A 158 -20.52 -17.79 -4.45
N SER A 159 -21.72 -17.85 -3.89
CA SER A 159 -22.32 -19.13 -3.47
C SER A 159 -22.93 -19.83 -4.67
#